data_AF-A0A260A7R1-F1
#
_entry.id   AF-A0A260A7R1-F1
#
_cell.length_a   1.000
_cell.length_b   1.000
_cell.length_c   1.000
_cell.angle_alpha   90.00
_cell.angle_beta   90.00
_cell.angle_gamma   90.00
#
_symmetry.space_group_name_H-M   'P 1'
#
loop_
_entity.id
_entity.type
_entity.pdbx_description
1 polymer ?
#
loop_
_entity_poly.entity_id
_entity_poly.type
_entity_poly.pdbx_seq_one_letter_code
_entity_poly.pdbx_strand_id
1 'polypeptide(L)'
;MQNLREYADSFRNSDKTGEPQGFFALRAIGDNLNVMARRNGDGSIRVSVSIRGDENWFVQNRIDAADPVGSKARLRQLFSAWDPSLIAMLDATDDRVVPRPILATPLDVRWKTQPDVTLLGDAAHLMAPTGDGANQAMLDGAILGTSIAETLEARKPLSEAVCAYEAEMFPRASAIAAESRRMEELGIASDAARNLVAMLASVDSP
;
A
#
# COMPACT_ATOMS: atom_id res chain seq x y z
N MET A 1 -17.75 -19.08 -8.23
CA MET A 1 -17.11 -18.95 -9.56
C MET A 1 -17.92 -18.12 -10.56
N GLN A 2 -19.26 -18.12 -10.50
CA GLN A 2 -20.11 -17.32 -11.41
C GLN A 2 -19.84 -15.81 -11.31
N ASN A 3 -19.69 -15.28 -10.09
CA ASN A 3 -19.43 -13.85 -9.86
C ASN A 3 -18.07 -13.37 -10.43
N LEU A 4 -17.00 -14.17 -10.39
CA LEU A 4 -15.67 -13.75 -10.87
C LEU A 4 -15.64 -13.49 -12.39
N ARG A 5 -16.42 -14.25 -13.16
CA ARG A 5 -16.58 -14.03 -14.60
C ARG A 5 -17.42 -12.78 -14.89
N GLU A 6 -18.53 -12.59 -14.18
CA GLU A 6 -19.35 -11.36 -14.28
C GLU A 6 -18.54 -10.11 -13.90
N TYR A 7 -17.67 -10.20 -12.88
CA TYR A 7 -16.72 -9.15 -12.56
C TYR A 7 -15.70 -8.95 -13.69
N ALA A 8 -15.04 -10.00 -14.18
CA ALA A 8 -14.11 -9.88 -15.31
C ALA A 8 -14.76 -9.32 -16.59
N ASP A 9 -16.05 -9.57 -16.79
CA ASP A 9 -16.84 -9.01 -17.89
C ASP A 9 -17.21 -7.54 -17.64
N SER A 10 -17.39 -7.11 -16.38
CA SER A 10 -17.51 -5.68 -16.04
C SER A 10 -16.19 -4.91 -16.26
N PHE A 11 -15.03 -5.55 -16.05
CA PHE A 11 -13.73 -5.00 -16.50
C PHE A 11 -13.68 -4.80 -18.02
N ARG A 12 -14.26 -5.71 -18.80
CA ARG A 12 -14.25 -5.65 -20.27
C ARG A 12 -15.27 -4.68 -20.86
N ASN A 13 -16.36 -4.41 -20.14
CA ASN A 13 -17.51 -3.63 -20.62
C ASN A 13 -17.65 -2.24 -19.96
N SER A 14 -16.65 -1.78 -19.22
CA SER A 14 -16.70 -0.50 -18.46
C SER A 14 -17.00 0.74 -19.31
N ASP A 15 -16.78 0.69 -20.63
CA ASP A 15 -17.03 1.79 -21.56
C ASP A 15 -18.46 1.81 -22.15
N LYS A 16 -19.31 0.80 -21.93
CA LYS A 16 -20.52 0.61 -22.77
C LYS A 16 -21.86 0.96 -22.14
N THR A 17 -21.99 1.08 -20.82
CA THR A 17 -23.33 1.10 -20.21
C THR A 17 -23.79 2.43 -19.61
N GLY A 18 -22.91 3.42 -19.40
CA GLY A 18 -23.29 4.73 -18.86
C GLY A 18 -23.93 4.72 -17.45
N GLU A 19 -24.06 3.55 -16.82
CA GLU A 19 -24.59 3.40 -15.47
C GLU A 19 -23.48 3.49 -14.41
N PRO A 20 -23.76 4.07 -13.23
CA PRO A 20 -22.82 4.10 -12.11
C PRO A 20 -22.59 2.69 -11.57
N GLN A 21 -21.63 1.99 -12.16
CA GLN A 21 -21.11 0.75 -11.60
C GLN A 21 -20.26 1.11 -10.39
N GLY A 22 -20.68 0.69 -9.19
CA GLY A 22 -20.13 1.12 -7.91
C GLY A 22 -18.61 0.94 -7.73
N PHE A 23 -18.09 1.46 -6.62
CA PHE A 23 -16.70 1.19 -6.23
C PHE A 23 -16.51 -0.30 -6.00
N PHE A 24 -15.48 -0.87 -6.63
CA PHE A 24 -15.10 -2.25 -6.36
C PHE A 24 -13.57 -2.36 -6.23
N ALA A 25 -13.17 -3.24 -5.33
CA ALA A 25 -11.80 -3.68 -5.17
C ALA A 25 -11.81 -5.20 -5.08
N LEU A 26 -11.00 -5.85 -5.91
CA LEU A 26 -10.74 -7.28 -5.87
C LEU A 26 -9.29 -7.49 -5.45
N ARG A 27 -9.05 -8.43 -4.53
CA ARG A 27 -7.71 -8.93 -4.23
C ARG A 27 -7.74 -10.45 -4.30
N ALA A 28 -6.91 -11.02 -5.16
CA ALA A 28 -6.67 -12.46 -5.22
C ALA A 28 -5.28 -12.76 -4.64
N ILE A 29 -5.23 -13.76 -3.77
CA ILE A 29 -4.12 -13.99 -2.84
C ILE A 29 -3.60 -15.41 -3.04
N GLY A 30 -2.31 -15.52 -3.35
CA GLY A 30 -1.61 -16.78 -3.56
C GLY A 30 -0.38 -16.90 -2.67
N ASP A 31 0.51 -17.83 -3.05
CA ASP A 31 1.78 -18.05 -2.37
C ASP A 31 2.76 -16.92 -2.73
N ASN A 32 3.02 -16.02 -1.77
CA ASN A 32 3.97 -14.91 -1.93
C ASN A 32 3.67 -13.97 -3.12
N LEU A 33 2.46 -14.07 -3.69
CA LEU A 33 2.06 -13.41 -4.92
C LEU A 33 0.58 -13.03 -4.82
N ASN A 34 0.29 -11.76 -5.06
CA ASN A 34 -1.07 -11.23 -5.08
C ASN A 34 -1.32 -10.43 -6.34
N VAL A 35 -2.58 -10.40 -6.77
CA VAL A 35 -3.08 -9.40 -7.72
C VAL A 35 -4.24 -8.65 -7.09
N MET A 36 -4.19 -7.33 -7.18
CA MET A 36 -5.28 -6.44 -6.75
C MET A 36 -5.73 -5.60 -7.94
N ALA A 37 -7.04 -5.42 -8.05
CA ALA A 37 -7.61 -4.51 -9.02
C ALA A 37 -8.64 -3.61 -8.36
N ARG A 38 -8.53 -2.30 -8.61
CA ARG A 38 -9.43 -1.30 -8.04
C ARG A 38 -9.90 -0.35 -9.11
N ARG A 39 -11.20 -0.08 -9.12
CA ARG A 39 -11.78 1.01 -9.92
C ARG A 39 -11.63 2.33 -9.15
N ASN A 40 -11.10 3.34 -9.82
CA ASN A 40 -10.90 4.68 -9.29
C ASN A 40 -12.09 5.59 -9.64
N GLY A 41 -12.16 6.76 -9.00
CA GLY A 41 -13.25 7.72 -9.20
C GLY A 41 -13.31 8.35 -10.60
N ASP A 42 -12.23 8.28 -11.36
CA ASP A 42 -12.16 8.71 -12.77
C ASP A 42 -12.60 7.61 -13.75
N GLY A 43 -13.08 6.48 -13.25
CA GLY A 43 -13.48 5.32 -14.04
C GLY A 43 -12.35 4.40 -14.46
N SER A 44 -11.08 4.79 -14.28
CA SER A 44 -9.92 3.95 -14.55
C SER A 44 -9.86 2.76 -13.60
N ILE A 45 -9.21 1.68 -14.03
CA ILE A 45 -8.97 0.51 -13.21
C ILE A 45 -7.47 0.36 -13.05
N ARG A 46 -7.01 0.36 -11.79
CA ARG A 46 -5.61 0.06 -11.47
C ARG A 46 -5.47 -1.40 -11.09
N VAL A 47 -4.64 -2.11 -11.83
CA VAL A 47 -4.19 -3.46 -11.47
C VAL A 47 -2.78 -3.37 -10.89
N SER A 48 -2.56 -4.01 -9.76
CA SER A 48 -1.25 -4.09 -9.11
C SER A 48 -0.93 -5.53 -8.76
N VAL A 49 0.32 -5.93 -9.03
CA VAL A 49 0.88 -7.21 -8.61
C VAL A 49 1.82 -6.96 -7.43
N SER A 50 1.68 -7.72 -6.36
CA SER A 50 2.57 -7.67 -5.19
C SER A 50 3.25 -9.02 -5.03
N ILE A 51 4.57 -9.00 -4.86
CA ILE A 51 5.42 -10.19 -4.78
C ILE A 51 6.32 -10.06 -3.56
N ARG A 52 6.47 -11.14 -2.78
CA ARG A 52 7.53 -11.26 -1.78
C ARG A 52 8.82 -11.65 -2.48
N GLY A 53 9.85 -10.82 -2.37
CA GLY A 53 11.16 -11.07 -2.98
C GLY A 53 12.23 -10.20 -2.33
N ASP A 54 13.49 -10.47 -2.66
CA ASP A 54 14.59 -9.60 -2.23
C ASP A 54 14.60 -8.26 -2.99
N GLU A 55 15.42 -7.33 -2.53
CA GLU A 55 15.51 -5.96 -3.08
C GLU A 55 15.83 -5.93 -4.59
N ASN A 56 16.52 -6.95 -5.11
CA ASN A 56 16.92 -7.05 -6.51
C ASN A 56 15.95 -7.88 -7.35
N TRP A 57 14.81 -8.30 -6.81
CA TRP A 57 13.88 -9.21 -7.48
C TRP A 57 13.45 -8.70 -8.85
N PHE A 58 13.13 -7.40 -9.00
CA PHE A 58 12.74 -6.82 -10.29
C PHE A 58 13.87 -6.89 -11.32
N VAL A 59 15.12 -6.63 -10.92
CA VAL A 59 16.29 -6.71 -11.80
C VAL A 59 16.54 -8.15 -12.24
N GLN A 60 16.54 -9.09 -11.29
CA GLN A 60 16.75 -10.52 -11.57
C GLN A 60 15.69 -11.08 -12.53
N ASN A 61 14.45 -10.62 -12.40
CA ASN A 61 13.30 -11.05 -13.21
C ASN A 61 13.05 -10.17 -14.44
N ARG A 62 13.92 -9.18 -14.71
CA ARG A 62 13.83 -8.25 -15.85
C ARG A 62 12.45 -7.58 -15.96
N ILE A 63 11.96 -7.08 -14.83
CA ILE A 63 10.75 -6.25 -14.77
C ILE A 63 11.19 -4.79 -14.75
N ASP A 64 10.92 -4.09 -15.85
CA ASP A 64 11.40 -2.74 -16.12
C ASP A 64 10.30 -1.92 -16.80
N ALA A 65 10.13 -0.67 -16.36
CA ALA A 65 9.25 0.29 -17.00
C ALA A 65 9.67 0.64 -18.44
N ALA A 66 10.95 0.45 -18.79
CA ALA A 66 11.45 0.63 -20.15
C ALA A 66 11.10 -0.52 -21.11
N ASP A 67 10.72 -1.69 -20.58
CA ASP A 67 10.23 -2.85 -21.35
C ASP A 67 8.86 -3.29 -20.80
N PRO A 68 7.78 -2.50 -20.99
CA PRO A 68 6.49 -2.80 -20.41
C PRO A 68 5.87 -4.08 -20.98
N VAL A 69 6.03 -4.34 -22.28
CA VAL A 69 5.50 -5.54 -22.94
C VAL A 69 6.19 -6.81 -22.43
N GLY A 70 7.53 -6.82 -22.38
CA GLY A 70 8.27 -7.95 -21.85
C GLY A 70 8.05 -8.14 -20.36
N SER A 71 7.97 -7.05 -19.59
CA SER A 71 7.65 -7.09 -18.16
C SER A 71 6.27 -7.69 -17.90
N LYS A 72 5.24 -7.25 -18.64
CA LYS A 72 3.89 -7.79 -18.57
C LYS A 72 3.86 -9.27 -18.93
N ALA A 73 4.58 -9.69 -19.96
CA ALA A 73 4.68 -11.11 -20.34
C ALA A 73 5.34 -11.97 -19.25
N ARG A 74 6.41 -11.48 -18.61
CA ARG A 74 7.09 -12.18 -17.50
C ARG A 74 6.21 -12.24 -16.25
N LEU A 75 5.54 -11.14 -15.89
CA LEU A 75 4.57 -11.10 -14.80
C LEU A 75 3.43 -12.09 -15.05
N ARG A 76 2.87 -12.13 -16.27
CA ARG A 76 1.83 -13.08 -16.66
C ARG A 76 2.23 -14.54 -16.41
N GLN A 77 3.49 -14.91 -16.66
CA GLN A 77 3.97 -16.28 -16.44
C GLN A 77 3.86 -16.71 -14.97
N LEU A 78 3.99 -15.78 -14.02
CA LEU A 78 3.83 -16.07 -12.59
C LEU A 78 2.41 -16.53 -12.22
N PHE A 79 1.43 -16.17 -13.04
CA PHE A 79 0.02 -16.48 -12.84
C PHE A 79 -0.47 -17.64 -13.70
N SER A 80 0.41 -18.40 -14.38
CA SER A 80 -0.02 -19.42 -15.37
C SER A 80 -0.91 -20.53 -14.80
N ALA A 81 -0.83 -20.79 -13.49
CA ALA A 81 -1.64 -21.78 -12.79
C ALA A 81 -2.91 -21.18 -12.13
N TRP A 82 -3.13 -19.87 -12.26
CA TRP A 82 -4.27 -19.18 -11.67
C TRP A 82 -5.50 -19.27 -12.58
N ASP A 83 -6.66 -18.89 -12.04
CA ASP A 83 -7.90 -18.89 -12.81
C ASP A 83 -7.79 -18.00 -14.07
N PRO A 84 -8.26 -18.47 -15.24
CA PRO A 84 -8.17 -17.71 -16.49
C PRO A 84 -8.76 -16.30 -16.44
N SER A 85 -9.74 -16.03 -15.55
CA SER A 85 -10.31 -14.69 -15.37
C SER A 85 -9.31 -13.69 -14.79
N LEU A 86 -8.45 -14.11 -13.85
CA LEU A 86 -7.41 -13.27 -13.27
C LEU A 86 -6.27 -13.01 -14.27
N ILE A 87 -5.95 -14.03 -15.07
CA ILE A 87 -5.01 -13.93 -16.19
C ILE A 87 -5.53 -12.94 -17.25
N ALA A 88 -6.82 -13.01 -17.59
CA ALA A 88 -7.44 -12.08 -18.54
C ALA A 88 -7.47 -10.63 -18.04
N MET A 89 -7.59 -10.42 -16.72
CA MET A 89 -7.49 -9.09 -16.11
C MET A 89 -6.10 -8.49 -16.27
N LEU A 90 -5.03 -9.28 -16.15
CA LEU A 90 -3.68 -8.83 -16.46
C LEU A 90 -3.53 -8.49 -17.95
N ASP A 91 -4.09 -9.30 -18.85
CA ASP A 91 -4.05 -9.00 -20.30
C ASP A 91 -4.72 -7.68 -20.66
N ALA A 92 -5.81 -7.34 -19.98
CA ALA A 92 -6.60 -6.14 -20.23
C ALA A 92 -5.92 -4.82 -19.81
N THR A 93 -4.78 -4.87 -19.10
CA THR A 93 -4.06 -3.64 -18.73
C THR A 93 -3.45 -2.96 -19.95
N ASP A 94 -3.19 -1.66 -19.86
CA ASP A 94 -2.33 -0.96 -20.81
C ASP A 94 -0.88 -1.48 -20.75
N ASP A 95 -0.07 -1.07 -21.72
CA ASP A 95 1.36 -1.38 -21.79
C ASP A 95 2.16 -0.42 -20.89
N ARG A 96 1.76 -0.36 -19.62
CA ARG A 96 2.44 0.42 -18.59
C ARG A 96 2.72 -0.46 -17.37
N VAL A 97 4.00 -0.63 -17.05
CA VAL A 97 4.45 -1.33 -15.84
C VAL A 97 5.31 -0.38 -15.03
N VAL A 98 5.02 -0.26 -13.73
CA VAL A 98 5.79 0.59 -12.81
C VAL A 98 6.30 -0.29 -11.68
N PRO A 99 7.49 -0.90 -11.80
CA PRO A 99 8.09 -1.66 -10.72
C PRO A 99 8.47 -0.69 -9.59
N ARG A 100 8.12 -1.05 -8.35
CA ARG A 100 8.41 -0.24 -7.18
C ARG A 100 8.61 -1.14 -5.95
N PRO A 101 9.82 -1.17 -5.36
CA PRO A 101 10.04 -1.81 -4.07
C PRO A 101 9.18 -1.16 -2.99
N ILE A 102 8.66 -1.96 -2.07
CA ILE A 102 8.02 -1.46 -0.85
C ILE A 102 9.08 -1.44 0.24
N LEU A 103 9.38 -0.25 0.75
CA LEU A 103 10.37 -0.02 1.79
C LEU A 103 9.66 0.47 3.06
N ALA A 104 10.29 0.23 4.20
CA ALA A 104 9.85 0.73 5.50
C ALA A 104 11.06 1.04 6.38
N THR A 105 10.94 2.00 7.28
CA THR A 105 11.96 2.28 8.30
C THR A 105 11.91 1.24 9.44
N PRO A 106 12.97 1.13 10.26
CA PRO A 106 12.89 0.44 11.54
C PRO A 106 11.74 0.97 12.43
N LEU A 107 11.18 0.12 13.29
CA LEU A 107 10.02 0.49 14.14
C LEU A 107 10.40 1.41 15.29
N ASP A 108 11.67 1.42 15.66
CA ASP A 108 12.26 2.17 16.76
C ASP A 108 13.05 3.38 16.26
N VAL A 109 12.77 3.88 15.05
CA VAL A 109 13.42 5.09 14.54
C VAL A 109 13.20 6.24 15.51
N ARG A 110 14.33 6.78 15.97
CA ARG A 110 14.44 7.97 16.80
C ARG A 110 15.68 8.73 16.35
N TRP A 111 15.69 10.02 16.57
CA TRP A 111 16.85 10.87 16.37
C TRP A 111 17.02 11.82 17.54
N LYS A 112 18.22 12.41 17.62
CA LYS A 112 18.45 13.51 18.55
C LYS A 112 17.71 14.74 18.03
N THR A 113 16.74 15.20 18.80
CA THR A 113 15.98 16.43 18.52
C THR A 113 16.92 17.60 18.24
N GLN A 114 16.65 18.30 17.15
CA GLN A 114 17.33 19.54 16.77
C GLN A 114 16.37 20.72 16.99
N PRO A 115 16.87 21.91 17.34
CA PRO A 115 16.02 23.02 17.76
C PRO A 115 15.14 23.62 16.65
N ASP A 116 15.54 23.46 15.39
CA ASP A 116 15.00 24.19 14.23
C ASP A 116 14.73 23.30 13.00
N VAL A 117 14.94 21.98 13.13
CA VAL A 117 14.70 21.02 12.05
C VAL A 117 14.09 19.74 12.61
N THR A 118 13.09 19.22 11.89
CA THR A 118 12.47 17.92 12.17
C THR A 118 11.94 17.30 10.87
N LEU A 119 11.42 16.08 10.95
CA LEU A 119 10.87 15.31 9.83
C LEU A 119 9.41 14.98 10.10
N LEU A 120 8.62 14.79 9.04
CA LEU A 120 7.23 14.35 9.12
C LEU A 120 6.88 13.38 7.98
N GLY A 121 5.78 12.63 8.14
CA GLY A 121 5.31 11.68 7.12
C GLY A 121 6.35 10.62 6.77
N ASP A 122 6.39 10.22 5.49
CA ASP A 122 7.31 9.17 5.01
C ASP A 122 8.80 9.50 5.26
N ALA A 123 9.17 10.79 5.36
CA ALA A 123 10.54 11.16 5.72
C ALA A 123 10.90 10.80 7.17
N ALA A 124 9.91 10.80 8.07
CA ALA A 124 10.06 10.44 9.48
C ALA A 124 9.86 8.94 9.75
N HIS A 125 8.85 8.33 9.10
CA HIS A 125 8.35 7.00 9.47
C HIS A 125 7.72 6.24 8.30
N LEU A 126 8.42 6.16 7.17
CA LEU A 126 7.99 5.34 6.03
C LEU A 126 7.59 3.92 6.47
N MET A 127 6.39 3.49 6.07
CA MET A 127 5.79 2.23 6.48
C MET A 127 5.16 1.49 5.29
N ALA A 128 4.84 0.21 5.50
CA ALA A 128 4.13 -0.59 4.51
C ALA A 128 2.78 0.08 4.11
N PRO A 129 2.38 0.06 2.83
CA PRO A 129 1.21 0.79 2.34
C PRO A 129 -0.10 0.05 2.63
N THR A 130 -0.46 -0.03 3.92
CA THR A 130 -1.68 -0.66 4.44
C THR A 130 -2.87 0.30 4.52
N GLY A 131 -2.64 1.61 4.36
CA GLY A 131 -3.69 2.64 4.29
C GLY A 131 -3.42 3.87 5.17
N ASP A 132 -2.46 3.79 6.09
CA ASP A 132 -2.29 4.83 7.12
C ASP A 132 -1.30 5.94 6.77
N GLY A 133 -0.28 5.66 5.95
CA GLY A 133 0.86 6.58 5.76
C GLY A 133 0.47 8.02 5.37
N ALA A 134 -0.43 8.19 4.40
CA ALA A 134 -0.88 9.53 3.98
C ALA A 134 -1.65 10.26 5.09
N ASN A 135 -2.51 9.54 5.82
CA ASN A 135 -3.25 10.11 6.96
C ASN A 135 -2.29 10.51 8.08
N GLN A 136 -1.26 9.70 8.35
CA GLN A 136 -0.24 10.01 9.35
C GLN A 136 0.60 11.22 8.96
N ALA A 137 1.00 11.35 7.69
CA ALA A 137 1.71 12.53 7.21
C ALA A 137 0.88 13.82 7.35
N MET A 138 -0.42 13.75 7.07
CA MET A 138 -1.34 14.88 7.27
C MET A 138 -1.52 15.23 8.75
N LEU A 139 -1.67 14.21 9.60
CA LEU A 139 -1.78 14.38 11.05
C LEU A 139 -0.52 15.02 11.63
N ASP A 140 0.66 14.58 11.19
CA ASP A 140 1.93 15.18 11.59
C ASP A 140 1.99 16.66 11.23
N GLY A 141 1.61 17.01 10.00
CA GLY A 141 1.57 18.40 9.56
C GLY A 141 0.63 19.26 10.41
N ALA A 142 -0.54 18.72 10.78
CA ALA A 142 -1.50 19.41 11.64
C ALA A 142 -0.96 19.61 13.07
N ILE A 143 -0.37 18.57 13.67
CA ILE A 143 0.20 18.64 15.03
C ILE A 143 1.38 19.61 15.05
N LEU A 144 2.37 19.43 14.16
CA LEU A 144 3.55 20.29 14.10
C LEU A 144 3.17 21.74 13.82
N GLY A 145 2.27 21.99 12.87
CA GLY A 145 1.80 23.34 12.55
C GLY A 145 1.11 24.02 13.73
N THR A 146 0.26 23.28 14.45
CA THR A 146 -0.42 23.79 15.66
C THR A 146 0.59 24.08 16.77
N SER A 147 1.51 23.15 17.05
CA SER A 147 2.55 23.35 18.08
C SER A 147 3.45 24.54 17.80
N ILE A 148 3.78 24.79 16.52
CA ILE A 148 4.54 25.98 16.11
C ILE A 148 3.73 27.25 16.40
N ALA A 149 2.46 27.30 15.98
CA ALA A 149 1.61 28.47 16.16
C ALA A 149 1.44 28.83 17.64
N GLU A 150 1.12 27.85 18.50
CA GLU A 150 0.95 28.03 19.94
C GLU A 150 2.24 28.48 20.63
N THR A 151 3.38 27.91 20.23
CA THR A 151 4.70 28.26 20.77
C THR A 151 5.08 29.71 20.43
N LEU A 152 4.79 30.15 19.19
CA LEU A 152 5.02 31.52 18.76
C LEU A 152 4.11 32.52 19.50
N GLU A 153 2.83 32.19 19.68
CA GLU A 153 1.88 33.01 20.47
C GLU A 153 2.36 33.17 21.92
N ALA A 154 2.86 32.10 22.52
CA ALA A 154 3.46 32.10 23.86
C ALA A 154 4.85 32.74 23.94
N ARG A 155 5.43 33.21 22.82
CA ARG A 155 6.79 33.78 22.72
C ARG A 155 7.89 32.84 23.23
N LYS A 156 7.73 31.54 22.97
CA LYS A 156 8.69 30.48 23.34
C LYS A 156 9.61 30.11 22.18
N PRO A 157 10.77 29.47 22.43
CA PRO A 157 11.64 28.97 21.38
C PRO A 157 10.97 27.87 20.54
N LEU A 158 11.18 27.86 19.22
CA LEU A 158 10.65 26.82 18.31
C LEU A 158 11.07 25.40 18.68
N SER A 159 12.21 25.25 19.37
CA SER A 159 12.67 23.96 19.89
C SER A 159 11.66 23.30 20.84
N GLU A 160 10.84 24.09 21.55
CA GLU A 160 9.75 23.54 22.38
C GLU A 160 8.66 22.89 21.52
N ALA A 161 8.28 23.52 20.40
CA ALA A 161 7.31 22.96 19.45
C ALA A 161 7.83 21.66 18.82
N VAL A 162 9.08 21.66 18.37
CA VAL A 162 9.71 20.47 17.77
C VAL A 162 9.79 19.33 18.78
N CYS A 163 10.25 19.61 20.00
CA CYS A 163 10.34 18.60 21.06
C CYS A 163 8.98 18.00 21.41
N ALA A 164 7.94 18.83 21.53
CA ALA A 164 6.58 18.38 21.80
C ALA A 164 6.01 17.52 20.66
N TYR A 165 6.19 17.95 19.41
CA TYR A 165 5.78 17.19 18.23
C TYR A 165 6.48 15.83 18.16
N GLU A 166 7.81 15.80 18.29
CA GLU A 166 8.58 14.55 18.22
C GLU A 166 8.20 13.60 19.35
N ALA A 167 7.99 14.09 20.57
CA ALA A 167 7.58 13.27 21.71
C ALA A 167 6.22 12.57 21.50
N GLU A 168 5.31 13.19 20.75
CA GLU A 168 4.02 12.61 20.38
C GLU A 168 4.15 11.68 19.16
N MET A 169 4.79 12.16 18.09
CA MET A 169 4.86 11.47 16.80
C MET A 169 5.57 10.12 16.93
N PHE A 170 6.65 10.08 17.70
CA PHE A 170 7.51 8.91 17.85
C PHE A 170 6.78 7.64 18.31
N PRO A 171 6.06 7.62 19.45
CA PRO A 171 5.30 6.44 19.87
C PRO A 171 4.13 6.12 18.93
N ARG A 172 3.41 7.13 18.42
CA ARG A 172 2.31 6.94 17.48
C ARG A 172 2.77 6.25 16.19
N ALA A 173 3.80 6.79 15.55
CA ALA A 173 4.36 6.25 14.31
C ALA A 173 4.87 4.81 14.49
N SER A 174 5.52 4.52 15.61
CA SER A 174 6.02 3.17 15.92
C SER A 174 4.88 2.15 16.01
N ALA A 175 3.79 2.48 16.71
CA ALA A 175 2.63 1.61 16.85
C ALA A 175 1.95 1.33 15.50
N ILE A 176 1.77 2.36 14.66
CA ILE A 176 1.13 2.24 13.36
C ILE A 176 2.01 1.49 12.36
N ALA A 177 3.32 1.72 12.39
CA ALA A 177 4.26 0.98 11.54
C ALA A 177 4.32 -0.50 11.93
N ALA A 178 4.23 -0.83 13.23
CA ALA A 178 4.19 -2.21 13.70
C ALA A 178 2.92 -2.94 13.22
N GLU A 179 1.77 -2.29 13.33
CA GLU A 179 0.51 -2.85 12.82
C GLU A 179 0.53 -2.99 11.30
N SER A 180 1.05 -1.99 10.59
CA SER A 180 1.20 -2.03 9.13
C SER A 180 2.08 -3.18 8.67
N ARG A 181 3.20 -3.43 9.37
CA ARG A 181 4.08 -4.57 9.10
C ARG A 181 3.36 -5.90 9.34
N ARG A 182 2.64 -6.04 10.46
CA ARG A 182 1.85 -7.25 10.76
C ARG A 182 0.82 -7.54 9.66
N MET A 183 0.11 -6.52 9.21
CA MET A 183 -0.89 -6.66 8.14
C MET A 183 -0.26 -6.99 6.78
N GLU A 184 0.92 -6.46 6.48
CA GLU A 184 1.68 -6.82 5.29
C GLU A 184 2.14 -8.28 5.31
N GLU A 185 2.70 -8.73 6.44
CA GLU A 185 3.15 -10.12 6.65
C GLU A 185 2.00 -11.12 6.51
N LEU A 186 0.82 -10.80 7.05
CA LEU A 186 -0.39 -11.60 6.86
C LEU A 186 -0.87 -11.62 5.40
N GLY A 187 -0.72 -10.49 4.70
CA GLY A 187 -1.28 -10.29 3.37
C GLY A 187 -0.42 -10.80 2.22
N ILE A 188 0.90 -10.95 2.40
CA ILE A 188 1.84 -11.41 1.36
C ILE A 188 2.77 -12.47 1.98
N ALA A 189 2.33 -13.72 2.00
CA ALA A 189 3.06 -14.86 2.55
C ALA A 189 2.72 -16.11 1.75
N SER A 190 3.46 -17.20 1.96
CA SER A 190 3.19 -18.48 1.30
C SER A 190 1.83 -19.08 1.65
N ASP A 191 1.25 -18.68 2.78
CA ASP A 191 -0.03 -19.13 3.30
C ASP A 191 -1.02 -17.97 3.55
N ALA A 192 -0.81 -16.81 2.91
CA ALA A 192 -1.61 -15.61 3.14
C ALA A 192 -3.13 -15.83 3.03
N ALA A 193 -3.59 -16.64 2.07
CA ALA A 193 -5.01 -16.99 1.94
C ALA A 193 -5.56 -17.72 3.18
N ARG A 194 -4.78 -18.65 3.76
CA ARG A 194 -5.16 -19.36 4.99
C ARG A 194 -5.12 -18.44 6.20
N ASN A 195 -4.11 -17.58 6.29
CA ASN A 195 -3.96 -16.62 7.38
C ASN A 195 -5.17 -15.67 7.45
N LEU A 196 -5.64 -15.18 6.30
CA LEU A 196 -6.81 -14.30 6.23
C LEU A 196 -8.11 -15.02 6.59
N VAL A 197 -8.30 -16.27 6.14
CA VAL A 197 -9.49 -17.07 6.54
C VAL A 197 -9.50 -17.30 8.04
N ALA A 198 -8.35 -17.66 8.63
CA ALA A 198 -8.23 -17.86 10.08
C ALA A 198 -8.49 -16.56 10.86
N MET A 199 -7.96 -15.43 10.40
CA MET A 199 -8.22 -14.11 10.99
C MET A 199 -9.71 -13.79 10.99
N LEU A 200 -10.41 -13.95 9.86
CA LEU A 200 -11.85 -13.69 9.77
C LEU A 200 -12.65 -14.63 10.67
N ALA A 201 -12.33 -15.92 10.69
CA ALA A 201 -13.01 -16.90 11.55
C ALA A 201 -12.80 -16.62 13.04
N SER A 202 -11.68 -15.98 13.43
CA SER A 202 -11.40 -15.60 14.81
C SER A 202 -12.23 -14.39 15.30
N VAL A 203 -12.75 -13.57 14.39
CA VAL A 203 -13.63 -12.42 14.74
C VAL A 203 -15.03 -12.90 15.13
N ASP A 204 -15.46 -14.04 14.62
CA ASP A 204 -16.78 -14.66 14.90
C ASP A 204 -16.76 -15.62 16.12
N SER A 205 -15.62 -15.73 16.82
CA SER A 205 -15.52 -16.53 18.04
C SER A 205 -15.83 -15.65 19.27
N PRO A 206 -16.86 -15.98 20.08
CA PRO A 206 -17.34 -15.16 21.20
C PRO A 206 -16.35 -15.01 22.35
#